data_AF-A0A1N7K4L3-F1
#
_entry.id   AF-A0A1N7K4L3-F1
#
_cell.length_a   1.000
_cell.length_b   1.000
_cell.length_c   1.000
_cell.angle_alpha   90.00
_cell.angle_beta   90.00
_cell.angle_gamma   90.00
#
_symmetry.space_group_name_H-M   'P 1'
#
loop_
_entity.id
_entity.type
_entity.pdbx_description
1 polymer ?
#
loop_
_entity_poly.entity_id
_entity_poly.type
_entity_poly.pdbx_seq_one_letter_code
_entity_poly.pdbx_strand_id
1 'polypeptide(L)'
;MKRIDTNKYELYFTDFPPIIPLPDNMEVWDNMDNKKPVGIIEFIRETKLNLTWYGFYHKKLKKNIEIENPFDRKKKTVSLKKCSNE
;
A
#
# COMPACT_ATOMS: atom_id res chain seq x y z
N MET A 1 -1.74 3.95 -9.30
CA MET A 1 -2.58 2.74 -9.17
C MET A 1 -2.77 2.13 -10.55
N LYS A 2 -2.77 0.79 -10.66
CA LYS A 2 -2.95 0.07 -11.94
C LYS A 2 -4.06 -0.95 -11.80
N ARG A 3 -5.02 -0.98 -12.73
CA ARG A 3 -6.05 -2.02 -12.78
C ARG A 3 -5.43 -3.33 -13.28
N ILE A 4 -5.70 -4.42 -12.58
CA ILE A 4 -5.24 -5.78 -12.94
C ILE A 4 -6.39 -6.76 -13.16
N ASP A 5 -7.60 -6.42 -12.73
CA ASP A 5 -8.83 -7.17 -13.00
C ASP A 5 -10.05 -6.24 -12.93
N THR A 6 -11.25 -6.78 -13.06
CA THR A 6 -12.53 -6.05 -13.04
C THR A 6 -12.69 -5.19 -11.80
N ASN A 7 -12.37 -5.75 -10.63
CA ASN A 7 -12.51 -5.08 -9.33
C ASN A 7 -11.21 -5.00 -8.55
N LYS A 8 -10.06 -5.23 -9.21
CA LYS A 8 -8.76 -5.41 -8.54
C LYS A 8 -7.71 -4.46 -9.09
N TYR A 9 -7.00 -3.82 -8.17
CA TYR A 9 -6.01 -2.79 -8.49
C TYR A 9 -4.75 -2.96 -7.65
N GLU A 10 -3.61 -2.73 -8.27
CA GLU A 10 -2.32 -2.64 -7.61
C GLU A 10 -2.04 -1.20 -7.19
N LEU A 11 -1.59 -1.06 -5.94
CA LEU A 11 -1.08 0.17 -5.36
C LEU A 11 0.42 0.21 -5.56
N TYR A 12 0.94 1.39 -5.89
CA TYR A 12 2.37 1.59 -6.10
C TYR A 12 2.84 2.77 -5.26
N PHE A 13 4.09 2.69 -4.84
CA PHE A 13 4.77 3.83 -4.26
C PHE A 13 4.92 4.91 -5.32
N THR A 14 4.51 6.14 -4.98
CA THR A 14 4.69 7.30 -5.86
C THR A 14 5.96 8.03 -5.47
N ASP A 15 6.80 8.34 -6.44
CA ASP A 15 8.08 9.05 -6.31
C ASP A 15 7.94 10.58 -6.29
N PHE A 16 6.72 11.10 -6.15
CA PHE A 16 6.52 12.53 -5.96
C PHE A 16 7.11 12.95 -4.61
N PRO A 17 7.89 14.05 -4.56
CA PRO A 17 8.30 14.61 -3.29
C PRO A 17 7.04 14.87 -2.48
N PRO A 18 6.97 14.35 -1.26
CA PRO A 18 5.76 14.42 -0.47
C PRO A 18 5.45 15.90 -0.20
N ILE A 19 4.18 16.29 -0.37
CA ILE A 19 3.67 17.60 0.06
C ILE A 19 3.67 17.71 1.60
N ILE A 20 3.98 16.60 2.29
CA ILE A 20 4.03 16.45 3.73
C ILE A 20 5.45 16.07 4.20
N PRO A 21 5.88 16.51 5.40
CA PRO A 21 7.17 16.13 5.96
C PRO A 21 7.26 14.61 6.15
N LEU A 22 8.43 14.07 5.86
CA LEU A 22 8.68 12.64 5.93
C LEU A 22 9.03 12.20 7.34
N PRO A 23 8.71 10.95 7.71
CA PRO A 23 9.26 10.33 8.91
C PRO A 23 10.79 10.26 8.84
N ASP A 24 11.47 10.65 9.92
CA ASP A 24 12.94 10.66 10.01
C ASP A 24 13.58 9.27 9.78
N ASN A 25 12.82 8.20 10.01
CA ASN A 25 13.25 6.81 9.86
C ASN A 25 13.11 6.25 8.43
N MET A 26 12.58 7.03 7.47
CA MET A 26 12.42 6.58 6.10
C MET A 26 13.74 6.79 5.34
N GLU A 27 14.75 5.97 5.68
CA GLU A 27 16.10 6.01 5.11
C GLU A 27 16.08 5.90 3.58
N VAL A 28 16.11 7.08 2.94
CA VAL A 28 16.27 7.35 1.50
C VAL A 28 15.13 6.84 0.63
N TRP A 29 14.19 7.74 0.31
CA TRP A 29 13.12 7.55 -0.68
C TRP A 29 13.60 6.98 -2.02
N ASP A 30 14.81 7.38 -2.45
CA ASP A 30 15.42 6.87 -3.68
C ASP A 30 15.69 5.37 -3.65
N ASN A 31 15.69 4.74 -2.48
CA ASN A 31 15.83 3.30 -2.37
C ASN A 31 14.51 2.55 -2.58
N MET A 32 13.36 3.22 -2.60
CA MET A 32 12.07 2.58 -2.85
C MET A 32 11.82 2.39 -4.34
N ASP A 33 11.16 1.29 -4.68
CA ASP A 33 10.79 0.96 -6.05
C ASP A 33 9.34 1.38 -6.34
N ASN A 34 9.16 2.28 -7.32
CA ASN A 34 7.86 2.76 -7.77
C ASN A 34 7.19 1.84 -8.82
N LYS A 35 7.88 0.79 -9.27
CA LYS A 35 7.39 -0.23 -10.21
C LYS A 35 7.00 -1.54 -9.54
N LYS A 36 7.30 -1.71 -8.24
CA LYS A 36 6.85 -2.85 -7.43
C LYS A 36 5.58 -2.44 -6.67
N PRO A 37 4.53 -3.28 -6.66
CA PRO A 37 3.31 -2.94 -5.95
C PRO A 37 3.54 -2.99 -4.43
N VAL A 38 3.02 -1.99 -3.71
CA VAL A 38 3.01 -1.94 -2.23
C VAL A 38 1.85 -2.73 -1.64
N GLY A 39 0.84 -3.00 -2.45
CA GLY A 39 -0.34 -3.75 -2.06
C GLY A 39 -1.35 -3.87 -3.18
N ILE A 40 -2.46 -4.52 -2.88
CA ILE A 40 -3.59 -4.71 -3.79
C ILE A 40 -4.87 -4.32 -3.07
N ILE A 41 -5.75 -3.64 -3.79
CA ILE A 41 -7.15 -3.46 -3.39
C ILE A 41 -8.06 -4.29 -4.29
N GLU A 42 -9.04 -4.92 -3.67
CA GLU A 42 -10.10 -5.66 -4.35
C GLU A 42 -11.47 -5.19 -3.84
N PHE A 43 -12.28 -4.62 -4.72
CA PHE A 43 -13.63 -4.19 -4.39
C PHE A 43 -14.56 -5.40 -4.36
N ILE A 44 -15.10 -5.70 -3.18
CA ILE A 44 -16.06 -6.78 -3.00
C ILE A 44 -17.48 -6.26 -3.29
N ARG A 45 -17.78 -5.03 -2.83
CA ARG A 45 -19.03 -4.29 -3.01
C ARG A 45 -18.73 -2.79 -2.93
N GLU A 46 -19.70 -1.94 -3.25
CA GLU A 46 -19.55 -0.47 -3.21
C GLU A 46 -19.03 0.07 -1.86
N THR A 47 -19.39 -0.57 -0.76
CA THR A 47 -19.04 -0.12 0.60
C THR A 47 -17.92 -0.93 1.26
N LYS A 48 -17.36 -1.93 0.57
CA LYS A 48 -16.39 -2.86 1.14
C LYS A 48 -15.30 -3.26 0.15
N LEU A 49 -14.05 -3.13 0.58
CA LEU A 49 -12.89 -3.59 -0.17
C LEU A 49 -11.97 -4.45 0.71
N ASN A 50 -11.20 -5.32 0.09
CA ASN A 50 -10.06 -5.99 0.70
C ASN A 50 -8.78 -5.25 0.32
N LEU A 51 -7.93 -4.97 1.31
CA LEU A 51 -6.58 -4.48 1.12
C LEU A 51 -5.61 -5.59 1.50
N THR A 52 -4.83 -6.08 0.55
CA THR A 52 -3.64 -6.91 0.81
C THR A 52 -2.41 -6.01 0.81
N TRP A 53 -1.66 -6.00 1.91
CA TRP A 53 -0.44 -5.21 2.06
C TRP A 53 0.80 -6.05 1.81
N TYR A 54 1.75 -5.51 1.06
CA TYR A 54 3.05 -6.13 0.78
C TYR A 54 4.21 -5.38 1.42
N GLY A 55 4.03 -4.10 1.75
CA GLY A 55 5.11 -3.21 2.19
C GLY A 55 5.91 -2.65 1.01
N PHE A 56 6.80 -1.72 1.30
CA PHE A 56 7.59 -1.02 0.28
C PHE A 56 8.76 -1.88 -0.19
N TYR A 57 8.94 -2.03 -1.49
CA TYR A 57 10.08 -2.77 -2.01
C TYR A 57 11.35 -1.91 -1.98
N HIS A 58 12.33 -2.32 -1.18
CA HIS A 58 13.60 -1.64 -1.04
C HIS A 58 14.60 -2.18 -2.08
N LYS A 59 15.01 -1.35 -3.05
CA LYS A 59 15.88 -1.72 -4.19
C LYS A 59 17.24 -2.28 -3.75
N LYS A 60 17.91 -1.64 -2.77
CA LYS A 60 19.22 -2.13 -2.27
C LYS A 60 19.12 -3.45 -1.50
N LEU A 61 18.16 -3.57 -0.58
CA LEU A 61 17.96 -4.79 0.22
C LEU A 61 17.27 -5.92 -0.57
N LYS A 62 16.71 -5.62 -1.75
CA LYS A 62 15.96 -6.53 -2.63
C LYS A 62 14.79 -7.24 -1.94
N LYS A 63 14.20 -6.62 -0.92
CA LYS A 63 13.09 -7.17 -0.13
C LYS A 63 12.07 -6.09 0.20
N ASN A 64 10.86 -6.51 0.58
CA ASN A 64 9.86 -5.61 1.15
C ASN A 64 10.22 -5.25 2.60
N ILE A 65 10.02 -3.98 2.95
CA ILE A 65 10.10 -3.42 4.30
C ILE A 65 8.74 -2.86 4.70
N GLU A 66 8.52 -2.55 5.99
CA GLU A 66 7.21 -2.12 6.51
C GLU A 66 6.09 -3.09 6.09
N ILE A 67 6.34 -4.39 6.24
CA ILE A 67 5.44 -5.45 5.77
C ILE A 67 4.20 -5.63 6.64
N GLU A 68 4.16 -4.99 7.81
CA GLU A 68 2.99 -4.97 8.68
C GLU A 68 1.88 -4.12 8.04
N ASN A 69 0.66 -4.65 8.00
CA ASN A 69 -0.45 -3.93 7.39
C ASN A 69 -0.82 -2.70 8.26
N PRO A 70 -0.95 -1.52 7.66
CA PRO A 70 -1.18 -0.28 8.40
C PRO A 70 -2.54 -0.20 9.11
N PHE A 71 -3.51 -1.04 8.73
CA PHE A 71 -4.86 -1.07 9.34
C PHE A 71 -5.04 -2.20 10.35
N ASP A 72 -4.29 -3.30 10.23
CA ASP A 72 -4.27 -4.41 11.19
C ASP A 72 -2.93 -5.15 11.09
N ARG A 73 -1.98 -4.84 11.97
CA ARG A 73 -0.62 -5.40 11.95
C ARG A 73 -0.58 -6.93 12.01
N LYS A 74 -1.65 -7.59 12.47
CA LYS A 74 -1.73 -9.06 12.58
C LYS A 74 -2.13 -9.74 11.27
N LYS A 75 -2.61 -8.99 10.27
CA LYS A 75 -3.18 -9.55 9.04
C LYS A 75 -2.56 -8.93 7.81
N LYS A 76 -2.13 -9.77 6.86
CA LYS A 76 -1.68 -9.32 5.55
C LYS A 76 -2.82 -8.70 4.73
N THR A 77 -4.01 -9.31 4.79
CA THR A 77 -5.22 -8.84 4.12
C THR A 77 -6.27 -8.41 5.13
N VAL A 78 -6.81 -7.20 4.94
CA VAL A 78 -7.86 -6.62 5.79
C VAL A 78 -9.05 -6.21 4.95
N SER A 79 -10.27 -6.42 5.48
CA SER A 79 -11.46 -5.86 4.86
C SER A 79 -11.72 -4.46 5.43
N LEU A 80 -11.66 -3.45 4.57
CA LEU A 80 -12.02 -2.08 4.90
C LEU A 80 -13.48 -1.85 4.52
N LYS A 81 -14.23 -1.23 5.45
CA LYS A 81 -15.61 -0.81 5.24
C LYS A 81 -15.64 0.71 5.21
N LYS A 82 -16.42 1.29 4.29
CA LYS A 82 -16.68 2.72 4.28
C LYS A 82 -17.27 3.14 5.64
N CYS A 83 -16.68 4.16 6.27
CA CYS A 83 -17.28 4.78 7.46
C CYS A 83 -18.64 5.38 7.09
N SER A 84 -19.64 5.15 7.93
CA SER A 84 -20.90 5.92 7.89
C SER A 84 -20.65 7.25 8.58
N ASN A 85 -20.97 8.36 7.90
CA ASN A 85 -21.09 9.66 8.55
C ASN A 85 -22.46 9.68 9.24
N GLU A 86 -22.58 9.05 10.39
CA GLU A 86 -23.66 9.33 11.34
C GLU A 86 -23.16 10.35 12.37
#